data_AF-A4U1Z3-F1
#
_entry.id   AF-A4U1Z3-F1
#
_cell.length_a   1.000
_cell.length_b   1.000
_cell.length_c   1.000
_cell.angle_alpha   90.00
_cell.angle_beta   90.00
_cell.angle_gamma   90.00
#
_symmetry.space_group_name_H-M   'P 1'
#
loop_
_entity.id
_entity.type
_entity.pdbx_description
1 polymer ?
#
loop_
_entity_poly.entity_id
_entity_poly.type
_entity_poly.pdbx_seq_one_letter_code
_entity_poly.pdbx_strand_id
1 'polypeptide(L)'
;MTFDISTLFFVLGGTSILASAFAWFLFINNRAINGVLSVALSNSCFAFGFGAIALRAFLPGWLSFVVGNAAIFCGYTLVLFGLLQFTGRRTDWRFLLVGLVAYTSEYAYYFIIEDDFKVRLLCYLLVYSMTSLWAFAVTIWDYRKARMTSYLAASAFLLFLSISFLVSAALSNPGERIKDIHTLTAINASVLFEQIFFVIGWIISFTLMVNERLIAEKNQAQIDLSDKNEMLGCSDNLITSARA
;
A
#
# COMPACT_ATOMS: atom_id res chain seq x y z
N MET A 1 -12.78 17.68 -25.37
CA MET A 1 -13.24 17.01 -24.14
C MET A 1 -12.35 17.48 -23.00
N THR A 2 -12.83 18.39 -22.16
CA THR A 2 -12.12 18.84 -20.96
C THR A 2 -12.21 17.73 -19.91
N PHE A 3 -11.06 17.17 -19.49
CA PHE A 3 -11.01 16.21 -18.39
C PHE A 3 -11.49 16.90 -17.12
N ASP A 4 -12.63 16.47 -16.57
CA ASP A 4 -13.11 16.91 -15.27
C ASP A 4 -12.42 16.11 -14.14
N ILE A 5 -12.07 16.79 -13.05
CA ILE A 5 -11.39 16.18 -11.90
C ILE A 5 -12.30 15.20 -11.16
N SER A 6 -13.62 15.41 -11.23
CA SER A 6 -14.64 14.50 -10.70
C SER A 6 -14.52 13.11 -11.35
N THR A 7 -14.21 13.07 -12.65
CA THR A 7 -13.98 11.83 -13.39
C THR A 7 -12.74 11.11 -12.85
N LEU A 8 -11.67 11.83 -12.52
CA LEU A 8 -10.46 11.24 -11.92
C LEU A 8 -10.75 10.63 -10.55
N PHE A 9 -11.54 11.29 -9.71
CA PHE A 9 -11.97 10.72 -8.43
C PHE A 9 -12.82 9.47 -8.61
N PHE A 10 -13.73 9.46 -9.58
CA PHE A 10 -14.55 8.28 -9.87
C PHE A 10 -13.69 7.10 -10.36
N VAL A 11 -12.72 7.36 -11.25
CA VAL A 11 -11.73 6.36 -11.68
C VAL A 11 -10.94 5.85 -10.49
N LEU A 12 -10.40 6.73 -9.64
CA LEU A 12 -9.64 6.34 -8.45
C LEU A 12 -10.46 5.49 -7.48
N GLY A 13 -11.72 5.88 -7.21
CA GLY A 13 -12.66 5.10 -6.40
C GLY A 13 -12.92 3.72 -6.99
N GLY A 14 -13.22 3.64 -8.30
CA GLY A 14 -13.44 2.38 -9.02
C GLY A 14 -12.21 1.47 -9.02
N THR A 15 -11.02 2.01 -9.32
CA THR A 15 -9.75 1.29 -9.25
C THR A 15 -9.49 0.75 -7.86
N SER A 16 -9.80 1.51 -6.82
CA SER A 16 -9.60 1.10 -5.42
C SER A 16 -10.55 -0.02 -5.00
N ILE A 17 -11.79 -0.01 -5.48
CA ILE A 17 -12.74 -1.12 -5.26
C ILE A 17 -12.23 -2.40 -5.92
N LEU A 18 -11.77 -2.32 -7.18
CA LEU A 18 -11.22 -3.47 -7.89
C LEU A 18 -9.94 -4.01 -7.20
N ALA A 19 -9.04 -3.11 -6.79
CA ALA A 19 -7.84 -3.48 -6.04
C ALA A 19 -8.19 -4.14 -4.70
N SER A 20 -9.23 -3.66 -4.00
CA SER A 20 -9.73 -4.29 -2.77
C SER A 20 -10.27 -5.69 -3.03
N ALA A 21 -11.12 -5.88 -4.04
CA ALA A 21 -11.64 -7.20 -4.40
C ALA A 21 -10.50 -8.18 -4.72
N PHE A 22 -9.49 -7.73 -5.48
CA PHE A 22 -8.32 -8.53 -5.79
C PHE A 22 -7.46 -8.84 -4.55
N ALA A 23 -7.24 -7.87 -3.66
CA ALA A 23 -6.50 -8.08 -2.41
C ALA A 23 -7.20 -9.08 -1.48
N TRP A 24 -8.54 -9.04 -1.42
CA TRP A 24 -9.33 -10.04 -0.69
C TRP A 24 -9.25 -11.43 -1.33
N PHE A 25 -9.29 -11.51 -2.66
CA PHE A 25 -9.04 -12.77 -3.37
C PHE A 25 -7.65 -13.32 -3.05
N LEU A 26 -6.61 -12.48 -3.04
CA LEU A 26 -5.25 -12.86 -2.67
C LEU A 26 -5.18 -13.38 -1.23
N PHE A 27 -5.85 -12.72 -0.28
CA PHE A 27 -5.93 -13.14 1.11
C PHE A 27 -6.63 -14.50 1.26
N ILE A 28 -7.78 -14.70 0.62
CA ILE A 28 -8.54 -15.95 0.72
C ILE A 28 -7.70 -17.15 0.25
N ASN A 29 -6.93 -16.98 -0.81
CA ASN A 29 -6.08 -18.04 -1.36
C ASN A 29 -4.74 -18.22 -0.64
N ASN A 30 -4.26 -17.22 0.11
CA ASN A 30 -2.92 -17.22 0.70
C ASN A 30 -2.93 -16.86 2.19
N ARG A 31 -3.92 -17.35 2.95
CA ARG A 31 -4.11 -17.03 4.38
C ARG A 31 -2.91 -17.34 5.28
N ALA A 32 -2.05 -18.27 4.87
CA ALA A 32 -0.86 -18.66 5.62
C ALA A 32 0.26 -17.60 5.57
N ILE A 33 0.21 -16.69 4.60
CA ILE A 33 1.25 -15.67 4.41
C ILE A 33 0.92 -14.45 5.26
N ASN A 34 1.81 -14.14 6.20
CA ASN A 34 1.70 -12.95 7.06
C ASN A 34 1.66 -11.66 6.23
N GLY A 35 0.89 -10.67 6.69
CA GLY A 35 0.75 -9.37 6.03
C GLY A 35 -0.29 -9.29 4.92
N VAL A 36 -0.71 -10.40 4.30
CA VAL A 36 -1.72 -10.38 3.21
C VAL A 36 -3.07 -9.86 3.70
N LEU A 37 -3.48 -10.21 4.94
CA LEU A 37 -4.69 -9.66 5.56
C LEU A 37 -4.61 -8.13 5.69
N SER A 38 -3.49 -7.61 6.17
CA SER A 38 -3.27 -6.18 6.34
C SER A 38 -3.34 -5.44 5.02
N VAL A 39 -2.85 -6.04 3.92
CA VAL A 39 -2.99 -5.49 2.56
C VAL A 39 -4.43 -5.55 2.06
N ALA A 40 -5.19 -6.60 2.37
CA ALA A 40 -6.61 -6.65 2.03
C ALA A 40 -7.40 -5.54 2.74
N LEU A 41 -7.17 -5.38 4.05
CA LEU A 41 -7.76 -4.33 4.87
C LEU A 41 -7.34 -2.93 4.38
N SER A 42 -6.07 -2.74 4.02
CA SER A 42 -5.60 -1.45 3.50
C SER A 42 -6.34 -1.04 2.23
N ASN A 43 -6.52 -1.97 1.30
CA ASN A 43 -7.24 -1.69 0.06
C ASN A 43 -8.74 -1.45 0.30
N SER A 44 -9.35 -2.08 1.31
CA SER A 44 -10.72 -1.74 1.72
C SER A 44 -10.81 -0.32 2.28
N CYS A 45 -9.83 0.10 3.08
CA CYS A 45 -9.73 1.47 3.58
C CYS A 45 -9.56 2.48 2.43
N PHE A 46 -8.76 2.17 1.41
CA PHE A 46 -8.64 2.99 0.20
C PHE A 46 -9.94 3.04 -0.59
N ALA A 47 -10.58 1.90 -0.84
CA ALA A 47 -11.86 1.84 -1.55
C ALA A 47 -12.93 2.68 -0.86
N PHE A 48 -13.03 2.57 0.46
CA PHE A 48 -13.95 3.37 1.26
C PHE A 48 -13.59 4.87 1.22
N GLY A 49 -12.34 5.21 1.47
CA GLY A 49 -11.89 6.60 1.57
C GLY A 49 -11.99 7.34 0.23
N PHE A 50 -11.45 6.77 -0.85
CA PHE A 50 -11.56 7.35 -2.19
C PHE A 50 -12.99 7.33 -2.71
N GLY A 51 -13.78 6.30 -2.41
CA GLY A 51 -15.21 6.25 -2.74
C GLY A 51 -15.99 7.36 -2.04
N ALA A 52 -15.71 7.62 -0.76
CA ALA A 52 -16.33 8.71 0.01
C ALA A 52 -15.99 10.09 -0.57
N ILE A 53 -14.76 10.30 -1.05
CA ILE A 53 -14.38 11.56 -1.71
C ILE A 53 -15.04 11.67 -3.09
N ALA A 54 -15.08 10.59 -3.88
CA ALA A 54 -15.75 10.60 -5.18
C ALA A 54 -17.26 10.90 -5.08
N LEU A 55 -17.90 10.44 -4.00
CA LEU A 55 -19.32 10.68 -3.71
C LEU A 55 -19.56 11.93 -2.84
N ARG A 56 -18.58 12.83 -2.70
CA ARG A 56 -18.67 14.02 -1.82
C ARG A 56 -19.92 14.86 -2.06
N ALA A 57 -20.40 14.97 -3.30
CA ALA A 57 -21.62 15.71 -3.63
C ALA A 57 -22.90 15.13 -2.98
N PHE A 58 -22.89 13.86 -2.59
CA PHE A 58 -24.04 13.13 -2.03
C PHE A 58 -23.87 12.79 -0.55
N LEU A 59 -22.68 13.00 0.03
CA LEU A 59 -22.37 12.64 1.40
C LEU A 59 -22.26 13.89 2.28
N PRO A 60 -22.51 13.77 3.60
CA PRO A 60 -22.18 14.83 4.55
C PRO A 60 -20.71 15.23 4.44
N GLY A 61 -20.42 16.53 4.53
CA GLY A 61 -19.06 17.06 4.40
C GLY A 61 -18.06 16.37 5.35
N TRP A 62 -18.44 16.16 6.60
CA TRP A 62 -17.58 15.50 7.60
C TRP A 62 -17.22 14.05 7.22
N LEU A 63 -18.13 13.33 6.55
CA LEU A 63 -17.94 11.93 6.19
C LEU A 63 -16.98 11.81 5.00
N SER A 64 -17.20 12.58 3.94
CA SER A 64 -16.32 12.58 2.77
C SER A 64 -14.97 13.24 3.03
N PHE A 65 -14.92 14.21 3.95
CA PHE A 65 -13.72 14.96 4.26
C PHE A 65 -12.90 14.30 5.37
N VAL A 66 -13.41 14.25 6.61
CA VAL A 66 -12.64 13.77 7.75
C VAL A 66 -12.50 12.24 7.71
N VAL A 67 -13.63 11.53 7.62
CA VAL A 67 -13.63 10.06 7.66
C VAL A 67 -13.00 9.49 6.39
N GLY A 68 -13.26 10.09 5.23
CA GLY A 68 -12.63 9.71 3.96
C GLY A 68 -11.10 9.78 4.03
N ASN A 69 -10.54 10.90 4.47
CA ASN A 69 -9.07 11.06 4.59
C ASN A 69 -8.48 10.18 5.71
N ALA A 70 -9.17 10.04 6.84
CA ALA A 70 -8.74 9.13 7.92
C ALA A 70 -8.68 7.67 7.44
N ALA A 71 -9.65 7.24 6.63
CA ALA A 71 -9.65 5.91 6.03
C ALA A 71 -8.49 5.74 5.04
N ILE A 72 -8.21 6.72 4.18
CA ILE A 72 -7.06 6.63 3.25
C ILE A 72 -5.76 6.54 4.05
N PHE A 73 -5.57 7.38 5.06
CA PHE A 73 -4.37 7.30 5.90
C PHE A 73 -4.26 5.97 6.65
N CYS A 74 -5.37 5.46 7.19
CA CYS A 74 -5.43 4.12 7.76
C CYS A 74 -4.96 3.06 6.74
N GLY A 75 -5.39 3.16 5.48
CA GLY A 75 -4.91 2.33 4.39
C GLY A 75 -3.39 2.38 4.24
N TYR A 76 -2.78 3.57 4.20
CA TYR A 76 -1.31 3.72 4.13
C TYR A 76 -0.59 3.09 5.32
N THR A 77 -1.11 3.28 6.53
CA THR A 77 -0.52 2.66 7.73
C THR A 77 -0.62 1.14 7.70
N LEU A 78 -1.74 0.59 7.20
CA LEU A 78 -1.94 -0.85 7.03
C LEU A 78 -1.07 -1.44 5.92
N VAL A 79 -0.75 -0.67 4.87
CA VAL A 79 0.25 -1.05 3.86
C VAL A 79 1.62 -1.25 4.52
N LEU A 80 2.09 -0.26 5.29
CA LEU A 80 3.36 -0.36 6.00
C LEU A 80 3.35 -1.50 7.03
N PHE A 81 2.25 -1.65 7.76
CA PHE A 81 2.05 -2.73 8.73
C PHE A 81 2.09 -4.11 8.05
N GLY A 82 1.39 -4.27 6.93
CA GLY A 82 1.38 -5.49 6.13
C GLY A 82 2.74 -5.83 5.58
N LEU A 83 3.49 -4.83 5.12
CA LEU A 83 4.86 -5.00 4.66
C LEU A 83 5.79 -5.48 5.79
N LEU A 84 5.72 -4.84 6.96
CA LEU A 84 6.53 -5.23 8.12
C LEU A 84 6.22 -6.66 8.56
N GLN A 85 4.94 -7.05 8.59
CA GLN A 85 4.55 -8.44 8.87
C GLN A 85 5.05 -9.41 7.80
N PHE A 86 4.92 -9.04 6.53
CA PHE A 86 5.35 -9.87 5.40
C PHE A 86 6.85 -10.16 5.47
N THR A 87 7.65 -9.17 5.88
CA THR A 87 9.10 -9.33 6.05
C THR A 87 9.54 -9.82 7.43
N GLY A 88 8.59 -10.23 8.29
CA GLY A 88 8.87 -10.83 9.60
C GLY A 88 9.39 -9.85 10.65
N ARG A 89 9.23 -8.54 10.45
CA ARG A 89 9.61 -7.51 11.42
C ARG A 89 8.52 -7.34 12.47
N ARG A 90 8.93 -7.03 13.70
CA ARG A 90 7.98 -6.63 14.74
C ARG A 90 7.33 -5.32 14.36
N THR A 91 6.01 -5.25 14.53
CA THR A 91 5.26 -4.02 14.31
C THR A 91 4.62 -3.57 15.60
N ASP A 92 4.91 -2.34 16.01
CA ASP A 92 4.23 -1.72 17.13
C ASP A 92 3.06 -0.89 16.59
N TRP A 93 1.87 -1.49 16.67
CA TRP A 93 0.61 -0.90 16.22
C TRP A 93 0.28 0.41 16.93
N ARG A 94 0.88 0.67 18.11
CA ARG A 94 0.65 1.89 18.89
C ARG A 94 1.16 3.12 18.15
N PHE A 95 2.32 3.03 17.49
CA PHE A 95 2.84 4.14 16.70
C PHE A 95 1.93 4.47 15.51
N LEU A 96 1.37 3.45 14.86
CA LEU A 96 0.42 3.64 13.76
C LEU A 96 -0.88 4.28 14.26
N LEU A 97 -1.37 3.86 15.43
CA LEU A 97 -2.57 4.42 16.03
C LEU A 97 -2.36 5.88 16.46
N VAL A 98 -1.21 6.20 17.07
CA VAL A 98 -0.85 7.59 17.41
C VAL A 98 -0.79 8.46 16.14
N GLY A 99 -0.17 7.96 15.07
CA GLY A 99 -0.15 8.64 13.77
C GLY A 99 -1.55 8.86 13.21
N LEU A 100 -2.45 7.86 13.30
CA LEU A 100 -3.82 7.95 12.81
C LEU A 100 -4.63 8.98 13.59
N VAL A 101 -4.49 9.00 14.92
CA VAL A 101 -5.16 9.98 15.78
C VAL A 101 -4.63 11.38 15.47
N ALA A 102 -3.32 11.57 15.36
CA ALA A 102 -2.72 12.87 15.04
C ALA A 102 -3.18 13.39 13.66
N TYR A 103 -3.13 12.55 12.63
CA TYR A 103 -3.55 12.89 11.27
C TYR A 103 -5.05 13.21 11.20
N THR A 104 -5.89 12.38 11.83
CA THR A 104 -7.34 12.61 11.84
C THR A 104 -7.70 13.89 12.61
N SER A 105 -6.97 14.18 13.69
CA SER A 105 -7.18 15.40 14.49
C SER A 105 -6.80 16.65 13.70
N GLU A 106 -5.72 16.61 12.92
CA GLU A 106 -5.31 17.69 12.03
C GLU A 106 -6.37 17.97 10.96
N TYR A 107 -6.87 16.94 10.27
CA TYR A 107 -7.98 17.09 9.31
C TYR A 107 -9.28 17.58 9.95
N ALA A 108 -9.60 17.13 11.16
CA ALA A 108 -10.78 17.60 11.89
C ALA A 108 -10.63 19.08 12.30
N TYR A 109 -9.43 19.48 12.74
CA TYR A 109 -9.12 20.88 13.07
C TYR A 109 -9.34 21.77 11.85
N TYR A 110 -8.75 21.44 10.71
CA TYR A 110 -8.89 22.23 9.49
C TYR A 110 -10.25 22.05 8.77
N PHE A 111 -11.13 21.18 9.27
CA PHE A 111 -12.51 21.10 8.80
C PHE A 111 -13.45 21.97 9.64
N ILE A 112 -13.21 22.07 10.95
CA ILE A 112 -14.13 22.71 11.91
C ILE A 112 -13.72 24.15 12.21
N ILE A 113 -12.42 24.44 12.32
CA ILE A 113 -11.90 25.69 12.89
C ILE A 113 -11.37 26.62 11.81
N GLU A 114 -10.47 26.13 10.95
CA GLU A 114 -9.78 26.96 9.96
C GLU A 114 -9.71 26.25 8.60
N ASP A 115 -10.29 26.83 7.55
CA ASP A 115 -10.32 26.20 6.22
C ASP A 115 -9.09 26.60 5.37
N ASP A 116 -7.92 26.05 5.70
CA ASP A 116 -6.70 26.22 4.92
C ASP A 116 -6.39 24.98 4.08
N PHE A 117 -6.74 25.03 2.79
CA PHE A 117 -6.46 23.94 1.85
C PHE A 117 -4.95 23.72 1.64
N LYS A 118 -4.14 24.78 1.68
CA LYS A 118 -2.71 24.70 1.39
C LYS A 118 -1.98 23.91 2.46
N VAL A 119 -2.25 24.20 3.73
CA VAL A 119 -1.59 23.50 4.84
C VAL A 119 -1.99 22.03 4.87
N ARG A 120 -3.29 21.73 4.72
CA ARG A 120 -3.77 20.34 4.64
C ARG A 120 -3.12 19.55 3.51
N LEU A 121 -3.04 20.13 2.31
CA LEU A 121 -2.41 19.49 1.16
C LEU A 121 -0.92 19.24 1.42
N LEU A 122 -0.22 20.19 2.03
CA LEU A 122 1.19 20.04 2.37
C LEU A 122 1.39 18.91 3.40
N CYS A 123 0.59 18.90 4.47
CA CYS A 123 0.62 17.86 5.50
C CYS A 123 0.36 16.46 4.90
N TYR A 124 -0.66 16.34 4.05
CA TYR A 124 -0.96 15.13 3.30
C TYR A 124 0.25 14.61 2.50
N LEU A 125 0.84 15.47 1.68
CA LEU A 125 1.95 15.09 0.79
C LEU A 125 3.19 14.67 1.58
N LEU A 126 3.51 15.38 2.66
CA LEU A 126 4.62 15.05 3.54
C LEU A 126 4.42 13.71 4.24
N VAL A 127 3.24 13.48 4.83
CA VAL A 127 2.92 12.23 5.52
C VAL A 127 3.00 11.04 4.57
N TYR A 128 2.49 11.19 3.34
CA TYR A 128 2.46 10.10 2.36
C TYR A 128 3.84 9.84 1.78
N SER A 129 4.65 10.89 1.57
CA SER A 129 6.04 10.73 1.20
C SER A 129 6.84 10.02 2.28
N MET A 130 6.71 10.44 3.55
CA MET A 130 7.42 9.81 4.67
C MET A 130 7.03 8.34 4.85
N THR A 131 5.74 8.02 4.71
CA THR A 131 5.25 6.65 4.80
C THR A 131 5.79 5.79 3.66
N SER A 132 5.80 6.32 2.43
CA SER A 132 6.35 5.64 1.25
C SER A 132 7.86 5.43 1.36
N LEU A 133 8.58 6.43 1.88
CA LEU A 133 10.02 6.36 2.12
C LEU A 133 10.37 5.32 3.18
N TRP A 134 9.55 5.21 4.23
CA TRP A 134 9.72 4.17 5.24
C TRP A 134 9.45 2.79 4.65
N ALA A 135 8.37 2.62 3.89
CA ALA A 135 8.10 1.37 3.18
C ALA A 135 9.26 0.98 2.26
N PHE A 136 9.81 1.94 1.49
CA PHE A 136 11.02 1.76 0.69
C PHE A 136 12.21 1.28 1.53
N ALA A 137 12.49 1.93 2.67
CA ALA A 137 13.60 1.56 3.55
C ALA A 137 13.47 0.13 4.08
N VAL A 138 12.25 -0.32 4.34
CA VAL A 138 11.96 -1.71 4.75
C VAL A 138 12.19 -2.67 3.57
N THR A 139 11.60 -2.42 2.40
CA THR A 139 11.72 -3.31 1.24
C THR A 139 13.17 -3.43 0.76
N ILE A 140 13.94 -2.34 0.72
CA ILE A 140 15.31 -2.36 0.23
C ILE A 140 16.26 -3.09 1.19
N TRP A 141 16.00 -2.99 2.50
CA TRP A 141 16.77 -3.73 3.48
C TRP A 141 16.54 -5.25 3.34
N ASP A 142 15.30 -5.66 3.13
CA ASP A 142 14.96 -7.08 3.00
C ASP A 142 15.38 -7.63 1.63
N TYR A 143 15.39 -6.80 0.57
CA TYR A 143 16.06 -7.12 -0.69
C TYR A 143 17.53 -7.49 -0.50
N ARG A 144 18.29 -6.76 0.34
CA ARG A 144 19.70 -7.07 0.59
C ARG A 144 19.93 -8.46 1.19
N LYS A 145 18.92 -9.01 1.88
CA LYS A 145 18.95 -10.35 2.48
C LYS A 145 18.47 -11.43 1.51
N ALA A 146 17.29 -11.25 0.92
CA ALA A 146 16.63 -12.27 0.12
C ALA A 146 17.07 -12.28 -1.36
N ARG A 147 17.59 -11.15 -1.86
CA ARG A 147 17.99 -10.92 -3.27
C ARG A 147 16.87 -11.17 -4.30
N MET A 148 15.62 -11.16 -3.84
CA MET A 148 14.42 -11.35 -4.65
C MET A 148 14.13 -10.11 -5.50
N THR A 149 13.86 -10.32 -6.79
CA THR A 149 13.72 -9.22 -7.77
C THR A 149 12.46 -8.39 -7.55
N SER A 150 11.38 -9.00 -7.02
CA SER A 150 10.13 -8.31 -6.68
C SER A 150 10.35 -7.22 -5.63
N TYR A 151 11.23 -7.43 -4.64
CA TYR A 151 11.53 -6.43 -3.62
C TYR A 151 12.23 -5.22 -4.20
N LEU A 152 13.09 -5.41 -5.21
CA LEU A 152 13.76 -4.31 -5.89
C LEU A 152 12.75 -3.48 -6.70
N ALA A 153 11.85 -4.14 -7.43
CA ALA A 153 10.79 -3.47 -8.17
C ALA A 153 9.85 -2.68 -7.25
N ALA A 154 9.40 -3.29 -6.13
CA ALA A 154 8.59 -2.63 -5.12
C ALA A 154 9.32 -1.41 -4.51
N SER A 155 10.61 -1.56 -4.20
CA SER A 155 11.44 -0.47 -3.66
C SER A 155 11.56 0.69 -4.64
N ALA A 156 11.86 0.41 -5.91
CA ALA A 156 11.98 1.45 -6.94
C ALA A 156 10.66 2.22 -7.11
N PHE A 157 9.54 1.49 -7.12
CA PHE A 157 8.20 2.08 -7.19
C PHE A 157 7.88 2.99 -5.99
N LEU A 158 8.13 2.52 -4.77
CA LEU A 158 7.90 3.28 -3.54
C LEU A 158 8.80 4.52 -3.43
N LEU A 159 10.05 4.41 -3.86
CA LEU A 159 10.98 5.55 -3.92
C LEU A 159 10.51 6.59 -4.93
N PHE A 160 10.13 6.16 -6.13
CA PHE A 160 9.58 7.05 -7.16
C PHE A 160 8.36 7.80 -6.62
N LEU A 161 7.44 7.10 -5.98
CA LEU A 161 6.24 7.70 -5.39
C LEU A 161 6.56 8.71 -4.27
N SER A 162 7.50 8.36 -3.37
CA SER A 162 7.96 9.25 -2.30
C SER A 162 8.55 10.55 -2.85
N ILE A 163 9.39 10.47 -3.88
CA ILE A 163 9.98 11.63 -4.55
C ILE A 163 8.88 12.45 -5.24
N SER A 164 7.94 11.80 -5.94
CA SER A 164 6.83 12.48 -6.60
C SER A 164 5.99 13.30 -5.62
N PHE A 165 5.64 12.73 -4.46
CA PHE A 165 4.92 13.46 -3.41
C PHE A 165 5.74 14.64 -2.85
N LEU A 166 7.06 14.50 -2.69
CA LEU A 166 7.91 15.62 -2.24
C LEU A 166 8.00 16.73 -3.27
N VAL A 167 8.08 16.38 -4.56
CA VAL A 167 8.07 17.36 -5.65
C VAL A 167 6.72 18.07 -5.70
N SER A 168 5.61 17.32 -5.61
CA SER A 168 4.26 17.88 -5.50
C SER A 168 4.13 18.80 -4.27
N ALA A 169 4.73 18.44 -3.13
CA ALA A 169 4.73 19.27 -1.91
C ALA A 169 5.53 20.56 -2.11
N ALA A 170 6.73 20.48 -2.68
CA ALA A 170 7.59 21.64 -2.93
C ALA A 170 7.00 22.60 -3.97
N LEU A 171 6.30 22.07 -4.98
CA LEU A 171 5.62 22.85 -6.00
C LEU A 171 4.22 23.32 -5.57
N SER A 172 3.70 22.83 -4.43
CA SER A 172 2.43 23.26 -3.88
C SER A 172 2.52 24.71 -3.36
N ASN A 173 2.31 25.65 -4.27
CA ASN A 173 2.00 27.03 -3.93
C ASN A 173 0.61 27.37 -4.47
N PRO A 174 -0.47 26.91 -3.80
CA PRO A 174 -1.81 27.26 -4.20
C PRO A 174 -1.94 28.79 -4.15
N GLY A 175 -2.29 29.41 -5.27
CA GLY A 175 -2.73 30.81 -5.24
C GLY A 175 -4.00 30.92 -4.39
N GLU A 176 -4.29 32.13 -3.87
CA GLU A 176 -5.39 32.42 -2.93
C GLU A 176 -6.80 31.99 -3.41
N ARG A 177 -6.94 31.58 -4.68
CA ARG A 177 -8.22 31.19 -5.30
C ARG A 177 -8.55 29.69 -5.23
N ILE A 178 -7.63 28.84 -4.76
CA ILE A 178 -7.85 27.38 -4.72
C ILE A 178 -8.39 27.00 -3.34
N LYS A 179 -9.68 26.66 -3.29
CA LYS A 179 -10.39 26.33 -2.03
C LYS A 179 -10.62 24.84 -1.80
N ASP A 180 -10.54 24.01 -2.84
CA ASP A 180 -10.79 22.57 -2.72
C ASP A 180 -10.01 21.74 -3.76
N ILE A 181 -9.82 20.46 -3.44
CA ILE A 181 -9.18 19.44 -4.27
C ILE A 181 -9.95 19.19 -5.59
N HIS A 182 -11.24 19.52 -5.65
CA HIS A 182 -12.05 19.49 -6.88
C HIS A 182 -11.80 20.70 -7.80
N THR A 183 -10.88 21.60 -7.46
CA THR A 183 -10.44 22.64 -8.39
C THR A 183 -9.45 22.02 -9.37
N LEU A 184 -9.72 22.13 -10.68
CA LEU A 184 -8.81 21.62 -11.70
C LEU A 184 -7.50 22.42 -11.69
N THR A 185 -6.47 21.84 -11.08
CA THR A 185 -5.11 22.37 -11.06
C THR A 185 -4.16 21.24 -11.43
N ALA A 186 -2.99 21.59 -12.00
CA ALA A 186 -1.98 20.59 -12.37
C ALA A 186 -1.53 19.75 -11.15
N ILE A 187 -1.45 20.37 -9.97
CA ILE A 187 -1.06 19.70 -8.72
C ILE A 187 -2.16 18.75 -8.24
N ASN A 188 -3.43 19.17 -8.23
CA ASN A 188 -4.51 18.26 -7.81
C ASN A 188 -4.64 17.08 -8.77
N ALA A 189 -4.51 17.33 -10.08
CA ALA A 189 -4.50 16.26 -11.07
C ALA A 189 -3.29 15.32 -10.89
N SER A 190 -2.08 15.84 -10.65
CA SER A 190 -0.88 15.02 -10.43
C SER A 190 -1.03 14.14 -9.20
N VAL A 191 -1.53 14.69 -8.09
CA VAL A 191 -1.79 13.94 -6.85
C VAL A 191 -2.81 12.83 -7.09
N LEU A 192 -3.89 13.08 -7.85
CA LEU A 192 -4.85 12.03 -8.18
C LEU A 192 -4.25 10.93 -9.05
N PHE A 193 -3.44 11.28 -10.05
CA PHE A 193 -2.72 10.29 -10.85
C PHE A 193 -1.75 9.48 -9.99
N GLU A 194 -0.97 10.12 -9.11
CA GLU A 194 -0.09 9.45 -8.15
C GLU A 194 -0.86 8.45 -7.29
N GLN A 195 -2.06 8.80 -6.82
CA GLN A 195 -2.92 7.89 -6.06
C GLN A 195 -3.42 6.70 -6.89
N ILE A 196 -3.85 6.92 -8.13
CA ILE A 196 -4.28 5.83 -9.04
C ILE A 196 -3.10 4.88 -9.28
N PHE A 197 -1.93 5.43 -9.60
CA PHE A 197 -0.70 4.65 -9.80
C PHE A 197 -0.29 3.93 -8.52
N PHE A 198 -0.41 4.56 -7.36
CA PHE A 198 -0.13 3.93 -6.08
C PHE A 198 -1.01 2.70 -5.86
N VAL A 199 -2.33 2.83 -5.98
CA VAL A 199 -3.27 1.71 -5.76
C VAL A 199 -2.95 0.52 -6.67
N ILE A 200 -2.69 0.77 -7.97
CA ILE A 200 -2.38 -0.27 -8.95
C ILE A 200 -0.96 -0.84 -8.74
N GLY A 201 0.03 0.03 -8.65
CA GLY A 201 1.44 -0.35 -8.56
C GLY A 201 1.76 -1.07 -7.24
N TRP A 202 1.12 -0.66 -6.14
CA TRP A 202 1.26 -1.34 -4.85
C TRP A 202 0.69 -2.75 -4.90
N ILE A 203 -0.54 -2.94 -5.39
CA ILE A 203 -1.15 -4.28 -5.42
C ILE A 203 -0.36 -5.24 -6.34
N ILE A 204 0.13 -4.75 -7.48
CA ILE A 204 1.01 -5.53 -8.37
C ILE A 204 2.31 -5.88 -7.66
N SER A 205 2.98 -4.90 -7.06
CA SER A 205 4.26 -5.09 -6.36
C SER A 205 4.13 -6.12 -5.24
N PHE A 206 3.10 -6.00 -4.40
CA PHE A 206 2.87 -6.92 -3.30
C PHE A 206 2.53 -8.34 -3.80
N THR A 207 1.75 -8.45 -4.89
CA THR A 207 1.43 -9.75 -5.50
C THR A 207 2.66 -10.43 -6.06
N LEU A 208 3.57 -9.69 -6.70
CA LEU A 208 4.85 -10.22 -7.16
C LEU A 208 5.70 -10.72 -5.99
N MET A 209 5.73 -10.00 -4.86
CA MET A 209 6.43 -10.43 -3.66
C MET A 209 5.84 -11.73 -3.09
N VAL A 210 4.51 -11.84 -3.03
CA VAL A 210 3.82 -13.07 -2.59
C VAL A 210 4.14 -14.22 -3.55
N ASN A 211 4.05 -14.00 -4.86
CA ASN A 211 4.32 -15.03 -5.85
C ASN A 211 5.77 -15.53 -5.82
N GLU A 212 6.75 -14.63 -5.75
CA GLU A 212 8.16 -15.01 -5.68
C GLU A 212 8.47 -15.77 -4.38
N ARG A 213 7.80 -15.43 -3.27
CA ARG A 213 7.90 -16.18 -2.02
C ARG A 213 7.33 -17.59 -2.15
N LEU A 214 6.16 -17.74 -2.76
CA LEU A 214 5.56 -19.06 -3.00
C LEU A 214 6.43 -19.93 -3.92
N ILE A 215 7.05 -19.34 -4.94
CA ILE A 215 8.01 -20.04 -5.80
C ILE A 215 9.22 -20.51 -4.99
N ALA A 216 9.76 -19.65 -4.13
CA ALA A 216 10.89 -20.01 -3.27
C ALA A 216 10.54 -21.15 -2.30
N GLU A 217 9.38 -21.08 -1.64
CA GLU A 217 8.89 -22.14 -0.74
C GLU A 217 8.65 -23.47 -1.49
N LYS A 218 8.07 -23.41 -2.70
CA LYS A 218 7.88 -24.59 -3.56
C LYS A 218 9.21 -25.23 -3.95
N ASN A 219 10.19 -24.43 -4.37
CA ASN A 219 11.50 -24.92 -4.78
C ASN A 219 12.23 -25.58 -3.60
N GLN A 220 12.13 -25.00 -2.40
CA GLN A 220 12.70 -25.60 -1.19
C GLN A 220 12.06 -26.95 -0.87
N ALA A 221 10.72 -27.02 -0.89
CA ALA A 221 10.01 -28.28 -0.62
C ALA A 221 10.36 -29.38 -1.64
N GLN A 222 10.63 -29.01 -2.90
CA GLN A 222 11.05 -29.96 -3.93
C GLN A 222 12.46 -30.51 -3.68
N ILE A 223 13.39 -29.66 -3.21
CA ILE A 223 14.74 -30.08 -2.82
C ILE A 223 14.66 -31.05 -1.62
N ASP A 224 13.91 -30.68 -0.58
CA ASP A 224 13.76 -31.52 0.62
C ASP A 224 13.14 -32.90 0.30
N LEU A 225 12.21 -32.96 -0.66
CA LEU A 225 11.64 -34.21 -1.14
C LEU A 225 12.63 -35.05 -1.97
N SER A 226 13.47 -34.40 -2.78
CA SER A 226 14.52 -35.08 -3.56
C SER A 226 15.53 -35.72 -2.62
N ASP A 227 16.03 -34.96 -1.63
CA ASP A 227 16.99 -35.43 -0.63
C ASP A 227 16.43 -36.62 0.17
N LYS A 228 15.14 -36.58 0.52
CA LYS A 228 14.48 -37.68 1.23
C LYS A 228 14.37 -38.94 0.38
N ASN A 229 14.09 -38.80 -0.92
CA ASN A 229 14.03 -39.95 -1.83
C ASN A 229 15.41 -40.58 -2.06
N GLU A 230 16.47 -39.77 -2.14
CA GLU A 230 17.86 -40.26 -2.23
C GLU A 230 18.27 -41.00 -0.96
N MET A 231 17.93 -40.48 0.22
CA MET A 231 18.19 -41.16 1.50
C MET A 231 17.46 -42.51 1.61
N LEU A 232 16.20 -42.59 1.16
CA LEU A 232 15.45 -43.84 1.14
C LEU A 232 16.08 -44.86 0.17
N GLY A 233 16.48 -44.41 -1.03
CA GLY A 233 17.18 -45.28 -1.99
C GLY A 233 18.50 -45.83 -1.47
N CYS A 234 19.29 -45.02 -0.76
CA CYS A 234 20.51 -45.49 -0.08
C CYS A 234 20.20 -46.51 1.02
N SER A 235 19.15 -46.30 1.81
CA SER A 235 18.74 -47.24 2.86
C SER A 235 18.33 -48.60 2.27
N ASP A 236 17.58 -48.62 1.17
CA ASP A 236 17.15 -49.85 0.51
C ASP A 236 18.34 -50.63 -0.08
N ASN A 237 19.31 -49.93 -0.66
CA ASN A 237 20.56 -50.53 -1.15
C ASN A 237 21.40 -51.13 -0.01
N LEU A 238 21.46 -50.49 1.15
CA LEU A 238 22.13 -51.03 2.33
C LEU A 238 21.43 -52.31 2.82
N ILE A 239 20.10 -52.31 2.92
CA ILE A 239 19.33 -53.48 3.37
C ILE A 239 19.49 -54.65 2.40
N THR A 240 19.47 -54.40 1.09
CA THR A 240 19.67 -55.45 0.07
C THR A 240 21.09 -56.00 0.10
N SER A 241 22.12 -55.15 0.25
CA SER A 241 23.50 -55.60 0.40
C SER A 241 23.76 -56.42 1.66
N ALA A 242 23.08 -56.11 2.78
CA ALA A 242 23.21 -56.86 4.03
C ALA A 242 22.49 -58.22 4.01
N ARG A 243 21.60 -58.47 3.03
CA ARG A 243 20.89 -59.75 2.85
C ARG A 243 21.59 -60.70 1.88
N ALA A 244 22.54 -60.20 1.08
CA ALA A 244 23.34 -60.98 0.15
C ALA A 244 24.56 -61.59 0.85
#